data_AF-A0A1I4DXT3-F1
#
_entry.id   AF-A0A1I4DXT3-F1
#
_cell.length_a   1.000
_cell.length_b   1.000
_cell.length_c   1.000
_cell.angle_alpha   90.00
_cell.angle_beta   90.00
_cell.angle_gamma   90.00
#
_symmetry.space_group_name_H-M   'P 1'
#
loop_
_entity.id
_entity.type
_entity.pdbx_description
1 polymer ?
#
loop_
_entity_poly.entity_id
_entity_poly.type
_entity_poly.pdbx_seq_one_letter_code
_entity_poly.pdbx_strand_id
1 'polypeptide(L)'
;MYTHADFVERFRALEDYELLDRLATSQLTDEARAALQTVLRERGVSAHELPALVLQAKKDRYRRTGVTNDCDRCGKSCGVATVHDGGQTFCGPACREHMRIMEAAADYDDDAVHRHAQTLQHGPCPHCQRQGSPIEVRRSYHVWSALFITRWGTTSKVRCRACGIRANLLDAGYSATLGWWGFPFGLLMTPVQILRNLGEMVMRDRARPPSPELLEFARADLGLQALRRQRLASGAEAP
;
A
#
# COMPACT_ATOMS: atom_id res chain seq x y z
N MET A 1 -30.66 13.03 6.79
CA MET A 1 -29.34 12.96 7.47
C MET A 1 -29.53 12.07 8.67
N TYR A 2 -28.80 10.97 8.78
CA TYR A 2 -28.94 10.06 9.94
C TYR A 2 -28.35 10.74 11.18
N THR A 3 -29.03 10.61 12.31
CA THR A 3 -28.58 11.14 13.60
C THR A 3 -27.69 10.13 14.31
N HIS A 4 -26.95 10.59 15.33
CA HIS A 4 -26.18 9.70 16.21
C HIS A 4 -27.07 8.59 16.82
N ALA A 5 -28.30 8.91 17.21
CA ALA A 5 -29.25 7.93 17.76
C ALA A 5 -29.62 6.84 16.75
N ASP A 6 -29.82 7.21 15.48
CA ASP A 6 -30.12 6.26 14.40
C ASP A 6 -28.95 5.27 14.20
N PHE A 7 -27.71 5.76 14.29
CA PHE A 7 -26.52 4.91 14.20
C PHE A 7 -26.39 3.98 15.40
N VAL A 8 -26.59 4.48 16.62
CA VAL A 8 -26.53 3.65 17.85
C VAL A 8 -27.51 2.49 17.75
N GLU A 9 -28.76 2.76 17.41
CA GLU A 9 -29.79 1.73 17.31
C GLU A 9 -29.45 0.67 16.26
N ARG A 10 -28.94 1.10 15.09
CA ARG A 10 -28.48 0.19 14.05
C ARG A 10 -27.29 -0.67 14.48
N PHE A 11 -26.34 -0.11 15.24
CA PHE A 11 -25.14 -0.81 15.67
C PHE A 11 -25.39 -1.77 16.84
N ARG A 12 -26.47 -1.59 17.61
CA ARG A 12 -26.88 -2.56 18.65
C ARG A 12 -27.19 -3.96 18.11
N ALA A 13 -27.54 -4.07 16.82
CA ALA A 13 -27.79 -5.35 16.18
C ALA A 13 -26.51 -6.12 15.78
N LEU A 14 -25.34 -5.48 15.87
CA LEU A 14 -24.06 -6.10 15.50
C LEU A 14 -23.36 -6.70 16.71
N GLU A 15 -22.51 -7.70 16.47
CA GLU A 15 -21.65 -8.31 17.48
C GLU A 15 -20.42 -7.43 17.77
N ASP A 16 -19.80 -7.60 18.95
CA ASP A 16 -18.66 -6.77 19.37
C ASP A 16 -17.47 -6.81 18.40
N TYR A 17 -17.18 -7.99 17.84
CA TYR A 17 -16.11 -8.13 16.85
C TYR A 17 -16.41 -7.37 15.55
N GLU A 18 -17.68 -7.28 15.14
CA GLU A 18 -18.09 -6.52 13.95
C GLU A 18 -18.00 -5.01 14.20
N LEU A 19 -18.31 -4.57 15.42
CA LEU A 19 -18.14 -3.19 15.85
C LEU A 19 -16.66 -2.78 15.85
N LEU A 20 -15.80 -3.64 16.39
CA LEU A 20 -14.35 -3.45 16.40
C LEU A 20 -13.75 -3.48 14.99
N ASP A 21 -14.19 -4.41 14.14
CA ASP A 21 -13.75 -4.49 12.73
C ASP A 21 -14.13 -3.21 11.97
N ARG A 22 -15.33 -2.68 12.20
CA ARG A 22 -15.75 -1.39 11.62
C ARG A 22 -14.92 -0.24 12.16
N LEU A 23 -14.66 -0.16 13.45
CA LEU A 23 -13.79 0.88 14.04
C LEU A 23 -12.35 0.82 13.52
N ALA A 24 -11.87 -0.38 13.18
CA ALA A 24 -10.57 -0.58 12.56
C ALA A 24 -10.50 -0.13 11.09
N THR A 25 -11.63 0.25 10.47
CA THR A 25 -11.66 0.90 9.16
C THR A 25 -11.62 2.42 9.28
N SER A 26 -10.94 3.09 8.34
CA SER A 26 -10.79 4.55 8.34
C SER A 26 -11.93 5.32 7.67
N GLN A 27 -12.95 4.64 7.12
CA GLN A 27 -14.04 5.25 6.36
C GLN A 27 -15.32 5.45 7.19
N LEU A 28 -15.19 5.97 8.41
CA LEU A 28 -16.33 6.29 9.27
C LEU A 28 -16.44 7.79 9.48
N THR A 29 -17.66 8.32 9.46
CA THR A 29 -17.91 9.69 9.92
C THR A 29 -17.70 9.76 11.43
N ASP A 30 -17.46 10.96 11.95
CA ASP A 30 -17.26 11.18 13.38
C ASP A 30 -18.50 10.74 14.19
N GLU A 31 -19.70 10.93 13.64
CA GLU A 31 -20.95 10.49 14.26
C GLU A 31 -21.06 8.96 14.30
N ALA A 32 -20.73 8.28 13.21
CA ALA A 32 -20.75 6.82 13.16
C ALA A 32 -19.70 6.21 14.11
N ARG A 33 -18.52 6.81 14.19
CA ARG A 33 -17.46 6.42 15.13
C ARG A 33 -17.94 6.60 16.58
N ALA A 34 -18.50 7.76 16.92
CA ALA A 34 -19.03 8.04 18.25
C ALA A 34 -20.16 7.07 18.65
N ALA A 35 -21.03 6.71 17.70
CA ALA A 35 -22.08 5.74 17.92
C ALA A 35 -21.54 4.33 18.22
N LEU A 36 -20.57 3.84 17.44
CA LEU A 36 -19.90 2.54 17.69
C LEU A 36 -19.26 2.50 19.09
N GLN A 37 -18.55 3.58 19.46
CA GLN A 37 -17.93 3.71 20.78
C GLN A 37 -18.95 3.77 21.92
N THR A 38 -20.15 4.28 21.65
CA THR A 38 -21.24 4.30 22.63
C THR A 38 -21.77 2.90 22.87
N VAL A 39 -22.06 2.13 21.81
CA VAL A 39 -22.54 0.75 21.93
C VAL A 39 -21.52 -0.14 22.65
N LEU A 40 -20.23 -0.04 22.31
CA LEU A 40 -19.19 -0.82 22.99
C LEU A 40 -19.06 -0.48 24.49
N ARG A 41 -19.21 0.81 24.85
CA ARG A 41 -19.23 1.22 26.26
C ARG A 41 -20.46 0.71 27.00
N GLU A 42 -21.63 0.73 26.38
CA GLU A 42 -22.86 0.13 26.94
C GLU A 42 -22.69 -1.37 27.22
N ARG A 43 -21.85 -2.05 26.42
CA ARG A 43 -21.51 -3.48 26.56
C ARG A 43 -20.32 -3.76 27.50
N GLY A 44 -19.80 -2.73 28.17
CA GLY A 44 -18.76 -2.88 29.20
C GLY A 44 -17.33 -2.77 28.69
N VAL A 45 -17.08 -2.44 27.41
CA VAL A 45 -15.73 -2.14 26.93
C VAL A 45 -15.29 -0.78 27.46
N SER A 46 -14.24 -0.77 28.27
CA SER A 46 -13.75 0.48 28.86
C SER A 46 -13.07 1.37 27.81
N ALA A 47 -13.10 2.69 28.04
CA ALA A 47 -12.42 3.66 27.17
C ALA A 47 -10.89 3.45 27.10
N HIS A 48 -10.31 2.83 28.14
CA HIS A 48 -8.88 2.52 28.20
C HIS A 48 -8.51 1.28 27.38
N GLU A 49 -9.37 0.27 27.32
CA GLU A 49 -9.12 -0.98 26.59
C GLU A 49 -9.45 -0.87 25.10
N LEU A 50 -10.39 -0.01 24.75
CA LEU A 50 -10.87 0.16 23.38
C LEU A 50 -9.76 0.38 22.35
N PRO A 51 -8.75 1.26 22.56
CA PRO A 51 -7.67 1.45 21.59
C PRO A 51 -6.89 0.16 21.30
N ALA A 52 -6.63 -0.65 22.34
CA ALA A 52 -5.92 -1.92 22.20
C ALA A 52 -6.76 -2.94 21.42
N LEU A 53 -8.07 -3.01 21.69
CA LEU A 53 -9.00 -3.90 20.97
C LEU A 53 -9.16 -3.51 19.50
N VAL A 54 -9.26 -2.21 19.20
CA VAL A 54 -9.33 -1.72 17.82
C VAL A 54 -8.01 -1.99 17.07
N LEU A 55 -6.88 -1.81 17.75
CA LEU A 55 -5.58 -2.15 17.18
C LEU A 55 -5.46 -3.65 16.88
N GLN A 56 -5.90 -4.49 17.82
CA GLN A 56 -5.92 -5.94 17.62
C GLN A 56 -6.82 -6.32 16.44
N ALA A 57 -8.04 -5.77 16.36
CA ALA A 57 -8.93 -5.98 15.21
C ALA A 57 -8.29 -5.55 13.89
N LYS A 58 -7.56 -4.41 13.87
CA LYS A 58 -6.81 -3.95 12.69
C LYS A 58 -5.72 -4.93 12.27
N LYS A 59 -4.99 -5.52 13.23
CA LYS A 59 -3.97 -6.56 12.96
C LYS A 59 -4.61 -7.86 12.48
N ASP A 60 -5.71 -8.27 13.09
CA ASP A 60 -6.42 -9.49 12.72
C ASP A 60 -6.93 -9.44 11.27
N ARG A 61 -7.29 -8.26 10.75
CA ARG A 61 -7.60 -8.09 9.33
C ARG A 61 -6.44 -8.45 8.41
N TYR A 62 -5.20 -8.16 8.79
CA TYR A 62 -4.01 -8.58 8.04
C TYR A 62 -3.70 -10.07 8.21
N ARG A 63 -4.24 -10.72 9.23
CA ARG A 63 -4.08 -12.17 9.48
C ARG A 63 -5.22 -13.02 8.92
N ARG A 64 -6.26 -12.41 8.32
CA ARG A 64 -7.38 -13.15 7.73
C ARG A 64 -6.88 -14.05 6.60
N THR A 65 -7.39 -15.27 6.60
CA THR A 65 -7.12 -16.29 5.60
C THR A 65 -8.28 -16.36 4.61
N GLY A 66 -7.99 -16.54 3.33
CA GLY A 66 -8.96 -16.92 2.32
C GLY A 66 -9.44 -18.36 2.54
N VAL A 67 -10.59 -18.69 1.95
CA VAL A 67 -11.20 -20.03 2.04
C VAL A 67 -10.67 -20.99 0.96
N THR A 68 -9.83 -20.48 0.05
CA THR A 68 -9.35 -21.14 -1.16
C THR A 68 -7.82 -21.26 -1.16
N ASN A 69 -7.25 -21.94 -2.16
CA ASN A 69 -5.80 -21.95 -2.40
C ASN A 69 -5.26 -20.59 -2.95
N ASP A 70 -5.99 -19.49 -2.74
CA ASP A 70 -5.57 -18.18 -3.20
C ASP A 70 -4.64 -17.51 -2.19
N CYS A 71 -3.78 -16.62 -2.69
CA CYS A 71 -2.86 -15.88 -1.85
C CYS A 71 -3.62 -14.84 -1.03
N ASP A 72 -3.50 -14.90 0.29
CA ASP A 72 -4.21 -14.01 1.24
C ASP A 72 -3.86 -12.53 1.08
N ARG A 73 -2.74 -12.24 0.40
CA ARG A 73 -2.35 -10.88 0.05
C ARG A 73 -2.86 -10.43 -1.31
N CYS A 74 -2.55 -11.18 -2.36
CA CYS A 74 -2.71 -10.71 -3.75
C CYS A 74 -3.90 -11.33 -4.49
N GLY A 75 -4.59 -12.30 -3.86
CA GLY A 75 -5.76 -12.99 -4.41
C GLY A 75 -5.46 -13.94 -5.57
N LYS A 76 -4.18 -14.09 -5.98
CA LYS A 76 -3.82 -15.03 -7.04
C LYS A 76 -3.82 -16.45 -6.51
N SER A 77 -4.33 -17.40 -7.29
CA SER A 77 -4.23 -18.82 -6.98
C SER A 77 -2.78 -19.24 -6.81
N CYS A 78 -2.50 -19.88 -5.68
CA CYS A 78 -1.17 -20.33 -5.34
C CYS A 78 -0.88 -21.69 -5.99
N GLY A 79 0.35 -21.86 -6.47
CA GLY A 79 0.82 -23.09 -7.09
C GLY A 79 1.56 -24.00 -6.11
N VAL A 80 2.47 -24.82 -6.63
CA VAL A 80 3.23 -25.79 -5.82
C VAL A 80 4.22 -25.12 -4.85
N ALA A 81 4.75 -23.94 -5.20
CA ALA A 81 5.74 -23.20 -4.41
C ALA A 81 5.10 -22.19 -3.44
N THR A 82 4.07 -22.61 -2.73
CA THR A 82 3.32 -21.77 -1.78
C THR A 82 4.05 -21.66 -0.44
N VAL A 83 3.94 -20.50 0.19
CA VAL A 83 4.50 -20.23 1.52
C VAL A 83 3.37 -20.07 2.52
N HIS A 84 3.39 -20.85 3.59
CA HIS A 84 2.42 -20.73 4.69
C HIS A 84 3.04 -20.04 5.90
N ASP A 85 2.26 -19.20 6.59
CA ASP A 85 2.71 -18.47 7.79
C ASP A 85 1.48 -18.10 8.65
N GLY A 86 1.44 -18.54 9.91
CA GLY A 86 0.35 -18.18 10.84
C GLY A 86 -1.06 -18.58 10.37
N GLY A 87 -1.19 -19.67 9.60
CA GLY A 87 -2.46 -20.10 9.00
C GLY A 87 -2.77 -19.45 7.64
N GLN A 88 -2.00 -18.43 7.24
CA GLN A 88 -2.14 -17.77 5.95
C GLN A 88 -1.37 -18.47 4.83
N THR A 89 -1.83 -18.24 3.60
CA THR A 89 -1.32 -18.82 2.36
C THR A 89 -0.81 -17.72 1.44
N PHE A 90 0.44 -17.84 0.99
CA PHE A 90 1.10 -16.84 0.14
C PHE A 90 1.70 -17.47 -1.11
N CYS A 91 1.52 -16.81 -2.26
CA CYS A 91 2.12 -17.26 -3.53
C CYS A 91 3.66 -17.17 -3.57
N GLY A 92 4.29 -16.59 -2.53
CA GLY A 92 5.74 -16.51 -2.40
C GLY A 92 6.21 -15.61 -1.25
N PRO A 93 7.54 -15.59 -0.96
CA PRO A 93 8.11 -14.87 0.18
C PRO A 93 7.83 -13.36 0.16
N ALA A 94 7.78 -12.75 -1.03
CA ALA A 94 7.48 -11.32 -1.17
C ALA A 94 6.07 -10.96 -0.69
N CYS A 95 5.08 -11.84 -0.90
CA CYS A 95 3.73 -11.61 -0.41
C CYS A 95 3.65 -11.77 1.11
N ARG A 96 4.28 -12.81 1.67
CA ARG A 96 4.38 -12.98 3.12
C ARG A 96 5.04 -11.78 3.79
N GLU A 97 6.19 -11.36 3.30
CA GLU A 97 6.95 -10.25 3.91
C GLU A 97 6.14 -8.95 3.87
N HIS A 98 5.47 -8.67 2.75
CA HIS A 98 4.63 -7.48 2.68
C HIS A 98 3.46 -7.53 3.66
N MET A 99 2.83 -8.69 3.89
CA MET A 99 1.78 -8.78 4.91
C MET A 99 2.32 -8.52 6.31
N ARG A 100 3.48 -9.07 6.66
CA ARG A 100 4.16 -8.78 7.95
C ARG A 100 4.46 -7.30 8.13
N ILE A 101 4.92 -6.63 7.05
CA ILE A 101 5.15 -5.18 7.05
C ILE A 101 3.85 -4.42 7.31
N MET A 102 2.76 -4.79 6.62
CA MET A 102 1.48 -4.09 6.76
C MET A 102 0.82 -4.32 8.11
N GLU A 103 0.97 -5.52 8.67
CA GLU A 103 0.55 -5.84 10.04
C GLU A 103 1.32 -5.00 11.06
N ALA A 104 2.65 -4.88 10.93
CA ALA A 104 3.46 -4.01 11.78
C ALA A 104 3.10 -2.53 11.58
N ALA A 105 2.71 -2.13 10.37
CA ALA A 105 2.22 -0.79 10.09
C ALA A 105 0.85 -0.50 10.73
N ALA A 106 0.11 -1.52 11.19
CA ALA A 106 -1.19 -1.34 11.83
C ALA A 106 -1.11 -0.50 13.11
N ASP A 107 0.05 -0.50 13.79
CA ASP A 107 0.32 0.28 15.00
C ASP A 107 0.26 1.80 14.76
N TYR A 108 0.33 2.24 13.50
CA TYR A 108 0.27 3.65 13.13
C TYR A 108 -1.14 4.05 12.68
N ASP A 109 -1.64 5.17 13.20
CA ASP A 109 -2.85 5.82 12.72
C ASP A 109 -2.63 6.50 11.36
N ASP A 110 -3.71 6.87 10.69
CA ASP A 110 -3.65 7.48 9.36
C ASP A 110 -3.00 8.87 9.38
N ASP A 111 -3.08 9.59 10.51
CA ASP A 111 -2.42 10.89 10.71
C ASP A 111 -0.89 10.76 10.81
N ALA A 112 -0.38 9.72 11.48
CA ALA A 112 1.04 9.39 11.51
C ALA A 112 1.53 9.00 10.13
N VAL A 113 0.76 8.19 9.39
CA VAL A 113 1.07 7.84 7.99
C VAL A 113 1.11 9.10 7.12
N HIS A 114 0.13 10.00 7.27
CA HIS A 114 0.06 11.25 6.50
C HIS A 114 1.24 12.18 6.82
N ARG A 115 1.55 12.40 8.10
CA ARG A 115 2.72 13.19 8.53
C ARG A 115 4.03 12.58 8.03
N HIS A 116 4.15 11.26 8.06
CA HIS A 116 5.33 10.58 7.51
C HIS A 116 5.42 10.75 5.99
N ALA A 117 4.32 10.62 5.26
CA ALA A 117 4.27 10.86 3.83
C ALA A 117 4.63 12.31 3.46
N GLN A 118 4.15 13.30 4.23
CA GLN A 118 4.55 14.70 4.07
C GLN A 118 6.05 14.89 4.34
N THR A 119 6.60 14.23 5.37
CA THR A 119 8.04 14.27 5.66
C THR A 119 8.85 13.68 4.52
N LEU A 120 8.41 12.54 3.97
CA LEU A 120 9.03 11.93 2.79
C LEU A 120 8.91 12.82 1.56
N GLN A 121 7.77 13.46 1.34
CA GLN A 121 7.52 14.33 0.18
C GLN A 121 8.45 15.55 0.16
N HIS A 122 8.75 16.14 1.32
CA HIS A 122 9.61 17.33 1.45
C HIS A 122 11.08 17.00 1.75
N GLY A 123 11.41 15.72 1.95
CA GLY A 123 12.75 15.25 2.25
C GLY A 123 13.71 15.19 1.05
N PRO A 124 14.94 14.69 1.26
CA PRO A 124 15.89 14.44 0.18
C PRO A 124 15.46 13.25 -0.68
N CYS A 125 15.65 13.35 -1.99
CA CYS A 125 15.26 12.29 -2.92
C CYS A 125 16.01 10.98 -2.64
N PRO A 126 15.34 9.82 -2.44
CA PRO A 126 16.05 8.57 -2.11
C PRO A 126 17.00 8.09 -3.21
N HIS A 127 16.80 8.55 -4.45
CA HIS A 127 17.62 8.16 -5.60
C HIS A 127 18.83 9.08 -5.85
N CYS A 128 18.67 10.40 -5.68
CA CYS A 128 19.73 11.37 -6.00
C CYS A 128 20.15 12.25 -4.83
N GLN A 129 19.55 12.07 -3.66
CA GLN A 129 19.81 12.75 -2.39
C GLN A 129 19.64 14.28 -2.41
N ARG A 130 19.27 14.88 -3.54
CA ARG A 130 18.97 16.32 -3.67
C ARG A 130 17.65 16.68 -2.98
N GLN A 131 17.61 17.88 -2.43
CA GLN A 131 16.44 18.52 -1.81
C GLN A 131 15.79 19.53 -2.79
N GLY A 132 14.60 20.02 -2.43
CA GLY A 132 13.94 21.15 -3.11
C GLY A 132 12.89 20.78 -4.16
N SER A 133 12.79 19.50 -4.55
CA SER A 133 11.70 19.02 -5.42
C SER A 133 10.84 17.99 -4.68
N PRO A 134 9.51 18.13 -4.65
CA PRO A 134 8.62 17.18 -3.99
C PRO A 134 8.85 15.75 -4.50
N ILE A 135 8.97 14.83 -3.55
CA ILE A 135 9.08 13.40 -3.81
C ILE A 135 7.68 12.81 -3.94
N GLU A 136 7.51 11.95 -4.93
CA GLU A 136 6.22 11.32 -5.20
C GLU A 136 6.47 9.93 -5.80
N VAL A 137 5.44 9.07 -5.79
CA VAL A 137 5.49 7.80 -6.52
C VAL A 137 5.44 8.10 -8.02
N ARG A 138 6.55 7.82 -8.71
CA ARG A 138 6.67 8.01 -10.16
C ARG A 138 6.65 6.68 -10.87
N ARG A 139 5.89 6.65 -11.95
CA ARG A 139 5.76 5.49 -12.83
C ARG A 139 6.66 5.68 -14.05
N SER A 140 7.17 4.57 -14.56
CA SER A 140 7.83 4.48 -15.86
C SER A 140 7.41 3.17 -16.54
N TYR A 141 7.32 3.21 -17.87
CA TYR A 141 6.69 2.17 -18.67
C TYR A 141 7.71 1.57 -19.63
N HIS A 142 7.90 0.26 -19.57
CA HIS A 142 8.83 -0.43 -20.46
C HIS A 142 8.09 -1.48 -21.28
N VAL A 143 8.60 -1.72 -22.48
CA VAL A 143 8.28 -2.88 -23.29
C VAL A 143 9.55 -3.42 -23.92
N TRP A 144 9.63 -4.73 -24.03
CA TRP A 144 10.57 -5.38 -24.92
C TRP A 144 9.84 -6.49 -25.66
N SER A 145 10.29 -6.74 -26.87
CA SER A 145 9.72 -7.74 -27.75
C SER A 145 10.85 -8.48 -28.45
N ALA A 146 10.61 -9.75 -28.76
CA ALA A 146 11.47 -10.56 -29.60
C ALA A 146 10.62 -11.60 -30.35
N LEU A 147 10.52 -11.45 -31.68
CA LEU A 147 9.80 -12.30 -32.62
C LEU A 147 8.34 -12.58 -32.23
N PHE A 148 8.10 -13.54 -31.33
CA PHE A 148 6.79 -13.99 -30.87
C PHE A 148 6.49 -13.67 -29.40
N ILE A 149 7.44 -13.09 -28.66
CA ILE A 149 7.27 -12.76 -27.24
C ILE A 149 7.28 -11.25 -27.10
N THR A 150 6.23 -10.69 -26.52
CA THR A 150 6.15 -9.27 -26.11
C THR A 150 5.91 -9.24 -24.62
N ARG A 151 6.77 -8.53 -23.88
CA ARG A 151 6.58 -8.29 -22.44
C ARG A 151 6.63 -6.80 -22.17
N TRP A 152 5.64 -6.32 -21.46
CA TRP A 152 5.57 -4.93 -21.02
C TRP A 152 5.26 -4.87 -19.53
N GLY A 153 5.59 -3.74 -18.92
CA GLY A 153 5.41 -3.53 -17.49
C GLY A 153 5.36 -2.07 -17.12
N THR A 154 5.02 -1.82 -15.86
CA THR A 154 5.08 -0.51 -15.21
C THR A 154 5.94 -0.65 -13.97
N THR A 155 6.89 0.25 -13.81
CA THR A 155 7.75 0.34 -12.62
C THR A 155 7.34 1.56 -11.82
N SER A 156 6.99 1.38 -10.55
CA SER A 156 6.62 2.46 -9.64
C SER A 156 7.70 2.66 -8.59
N LYS A 157 8.29 3.86 -8.49
CA LYS A 157 9.35 4.17 -7.52
C LYS A 157 9.16 5.55 -6.90
N VAL A 158 9.41 5.67 -5.60
CA VAL A 158 9.39 6.94 -4.86
C VAL A 158 10.62 7.77 -5.22
N ARG A 159 10.43 8.86 -5.96
CA ARG A 159 11.52 9.68 -6.52
C ARG A 159 11.09 11.13 -6.71
N CYS A 160 12.07 12.03 -6.76
CA CYS A 160 11.82 13.39 -7.23
C CYS A 160 11.49 13.44 -8.74
N ARG A 161 10.90 14.56 -9.18
CA ARG A 161 10.52 14.77 -10.58
C ARG A 161 11.65 14.56 -11.57
N ALA A 162 12.82 15.16 -11.33
CA ALA A 162 13.96 15.04 -12.25
C ALA A 162 14.43 13.59 -12.42
N CYS A 163 14.43 12.81 -11.33
CA CYS A 163 14.73 11.37 -11.40
C CYS A 163 13.62 10.59 -12.09
N GLY A 164 12.36 10.98 -11.91
CA GLY A 164 11.21 10.42 -12.63
C GLY A 164 11.29 10.66 -14.14
N ILE A 165 11.60 11.88 -14.57
CA ILE A 165 11.79 12.24 -15.98
C ILE A 165 12.93 11.42 -16.59
N ARG A 166 14.08 11.33 -15.90
CA ARG A 166 15.21 10.53 -16.37
C ARG A 166 14.86 9.05 -16.53
N ALA A 167 14.09 8.48 -15.58
CA ALA A 167 13.64 7.10 -15.69
C ALA A 167 12.69 6.90 -16.88
N ASN A 168 11.72 7.80 -17.07
CA ASN A 168 10.81 7.76 -18.22
C ASN A 168 11.56 7.89 -19.56
N LEU A 169 12.58 8.75 -19.64
CA LEU A 169 13.40 8.90 -20.85
C LEU A 169 14.19 7.62 -21.16
N LEU A 170 14.79 6.99 -20.14
CA LEU A 170 15.50 5.73 -20.29
C LEU A 170 14.56 4.60 -20.72
N ASP A 171 13.40 4.47 -20.09
CA ASP A 171 12.43 3.42 -20.41
C ASP A 171 11.75 3.66 -21.78
N ALA A 172 11.57 4.92 -22.19
CA ALA A 172 11.14 5.27 -23.53
C ALA A 172 12.18 4.88 -24.59
N GLY A 173 13.47 5.16 -24.35
CA GLY A 173 14.56 4.75 -25.23
C GLY A 173 14.71 3.22 -25.30
N TYR A 174 14.59 2.55 -24.16
CA TYR A 174 14.55 1.07 -24.08
C TYR A 174 13.40 0.50 -24.91
N SER A 175 12.20 1.04 -24.73
CA SER A 175 11.01 0.64 -25.50
C SER A 175 11.17 0.92 -26.99
N ALA A 176 11.73 2.06 -27.35
CA ALA A 176 11.96 2.46 -28.75
C ALA A 176 13.05 1.66 -29.46
N THR A 177 13.92 0.93 -28.74
CA THR A 177 14.98 0.11 -29.34
C THR A 177 14.63 -1.38 -29.33
N LEU A 178 13.95 -1.84 -28.27
CA LEU A 178 13.68 -3.27 -28.05
C LEU A 178 12.20 -3.65 -28.18
N GLY A 179 11.28 -2.69 -28.30
CA GLY A 179 9.84 -2.97 -28.35
C GLY A 179 9.30 -3.43 -29.72
N TRP A 180 10.00 -3.11 -30.81
CA TRP A 180 9.47 -3.26 -32.18
C TRP A 180 9.56 -4.66 -32.77
N TRP A 181 10.33 -5.56 -32.15
CA TRP A 181 10.67 -6.85 -32.74
C TRP A 181 9.57 -7.92 -32.63
N GLY A 182 8.42 -7.61 -32.05
CA GLY A 182 7.30 -8.55 -31.86
C GLY A 182 6.09 -8.21 -32.70
N PHE A 183 5.55 -9.20 -33.43
CA PHE A 183 4.31 -9.07 -34.20
C PHE A 183 3.17 -9.88 -33.58
N PRO A 184 1.93 -9.36 -33.47
CA PRO A 184 1.50 -7.99 -33.77
C PRO A 184 1.68 -7.02 -32.58
N PHE A 185 1.86 -7.55 -31.36
CA PHE A 185 1.72 -6.77 -30.13
C PHE A 185 2.84 -5.76 -29.89
N GLY A 186 4.07 -6.02 -30.31
CA GLY A 186 5.20 -5.10 -30.15
C GLY A 186 4.98 -3.79 -30.90
N LEU A 187 4.48 -3.85 -32.14
CA LEU A 187 4.20 -2.67 -32.96
C LEU A 187 3.09 -1.77 -32.38
N LEU A 188 2.11 -2.37 -31.67
CA LEU A 188 1.01 -1.64 -31.03
C LEU A 188 1.39 -1.13 -29.63
N MET A 189 2.04 -1.96 -28.80
CA MET A 189 2.32 -1.63 -27.40
C MET A 189 3.49 -0.65 -27.25
N THR A 190 4.47 -0.70 -28.15
CA THR A 190 5.62 0.21 -28.11
C THR A 190 5.24 1.69 -28.21
N PRO A 191 4.46 2.15 -29.20
CA PRO A 191 4.05 3.55 -29.24
C PRO A 191 3.20 3.93 -28.02
N VAL A 192 2.34 3.05 -27.52
CA VAL A 192 1.55 3.29 -26.30
C VAL A 192 2.45 3.55 -25.10
N GLN A 193 3.46 2.72 -24.86
CA GLN A 193 4.35 2.86 -23.71
C GLN A 193 5.26 4.10 -23.84
N ILE A 194 5.73 4.41 -25.05
CA ILE A 194 6.47 5.66 -25.32
C ILE A 194 5.59 6.88 -24.99
N LEU A 195 4.35 6.92 -25.49
CA LEU A 195 3.42 8.02 -25.22
C LEU A 195 3.10 8.16 -23.72
N ARG A 196 2.96 7.05 -22.99
CA ARG A 196 2.75 7.09 -21.53
C ARG A 196 3.95 7.68 -20.80
N ASN A 197 5.18 7.29 -21.15
CA ASN A 197 6.40 7.90 -20.58
C ASN A 197 6.47 9.40 -20.90
N LEU A 198 6.17 9.80 -22.15
CA LEU A 198 6.12 11.21 -22.53
C LEU A 198 5.08 12.00 -21.73
N GLY A 199 3.89 11.43 -21.54
CA GLY A 199 2.82 12.02 -20.74
C GLY A 199 3.22 12.27 -19.28
N GLU A 200 3.86 11.30 -18.63
CA GLU A 200 4.39 11.45 -17.26
C GLU A 200 5.43 12.57 -17.14
N MET A 201 6.22 12.81 -18.19
CA MET A 201 7.22 13.89 -18.19
C MET A 201 6.58 15.28 -18.31
N VAL A 202 5.55 15.40 -19.15
CA VAL A 202 4.85 16.66 -19.41
C VAL A 202 3.98 17.06 -18.21
N MET A 203 3.43 16.09 -17.47
CA MET A 203 2.59 16.37 -16.32
C MET A 203 3.37 17.15 -15.25
N ARG A 204 2.88 18.36 -14.92
CA ARG A 204 3.51 19.21 -13.91
C ARG A 204 3.08 18.80 -12.52
N ASP A 205 4.05 18.77 -11.62
CA ASP A 205 3.78 18.70 -10.19
C ASP A 205 3.13 20.00 -9.76
N ARG A 206 1.85 19.92 -9.43
CA ARG A 206 1.23 20.95 -8.58
C ARG A 206 1.59 20.58 -7.14
N ALA A 207 1.68 21.59 -6.27
CA ALA A 207 1.65 21.33 -4.83
C ALA A 207 0.37 20.54 -4.55
N ARG A 208 0.54 19.27 -4.21
CA ARG A 208 -0.56 18.33 -3.98
C ARG A 208 -0.31 17.67 -2.63
N PRO A 209 -1.38 17.40 -1.87
CA PRO A 209 -1.25 16.48 -0.75
C PRO A 209 -0.60 15.17 -1.23
N PRO A 210 0.10 14.43 -0.35
CA PRO A 210 0.66 13.14 -0.68
C PRO A 210 -0.34 12.26 -1.43
N SER A 211 0.08 11.68 -2.55
CA SER A 211 -0.77 10.77 -3.30
C SER A 211 -1.17 9.54 -2.46
N PRO A 212 -2.29 8.85 -2.79
CA PRO A 212 -2.62 7.58 -2.17
C PRO A 212 -1.49 6.56 -2.23
N GLU A 213 -0.73 6.53 -3.32
CA GLU A 213 0.42 5.64 -3.48
C GLU A 213 1.59 6.02 -2.56
N LEU A 214 1.82 7.31 -2.33
CA LEU A 214 2.83 7.76 -1.37
C LEU A 214 2.40 7.48 0.07
N LEU A 215 1.10 7.58 0.38
CA LEU A 215 0.56 7.17 1.67
C LEU A 215 0.73 5.66 1.90
N GLU A 216 0.47 4.83 0.88
CA GLU A 216 0.70 3.39 0.94
C GLU A 216 2.19 3.07 1.16
N PHE A 217 3.08 3.75 0.43
CA PHE A 217 4.51 3.62 0.63
C PHE A 217 4.94 4.05 2.04
N ALA A 218 4.45 5.19 2.52
CA ALA A 218 4.75 5.70 3.86
C ALA A 218 4.30 4.72 4.95
N ARG A 219 3.12 4.11 4.79
CA ARG A 219 2.62 3.06 5.68
C ARG A 219 3.55 1.84 5.69
N ALA A 220 3.95 1.36 4.52
CA ALA A 220 4.89 0.25 4.42
C ALA A 220 6.27 0.58 5.01
N ASP A 221 6.77 1.80 4.83
CA ASP A 221 8.03 2.26 5.41
C ASP A 221 7.98 2.31 6.95
N LEU A 222 6.88 2.82 7.53
CA LEU A 222 6.66 2.79 8.98
C LEU A 222 6.59 1.35 9.52
N GLY A 223 5.93 0.44 8.81
CA GLY A 223 5.91 -0.98 9.15
C GLY A 223 7.30 -1.61 9.13
N LEU A 224 8.10 -1.32 8.09
CA LEU A 224 9.50 -1.76 8.02
C LEU A 224 10.33 -1.23 9.19
N GLN A 225 10.17 0.04 9.56
CA GLN A 225 10.84 0.63 10.71
C GLN A 225 10.42 -0.05 12.02
N ALA A 226 9.13 -0.35 12.20
CA ALA A 226 8.63 -1.07 13.38
C ALA A 226 9.25 -2.47 13.49
N LEU A 227 9.27 -3.24 12.39
CA LEU A 227 9.90 -4.56 12.37
C LEU A 227 11.40 -4.50 12.67
N ARG A 228 12.12 -3.49 12.14
CA ARG A 228 13.54 -3.28 12.47
C ARG A 228 13.74 -3.01 13.95
N ARG A 229 12.92 -2.14 14.55
CA ARG A 229 12.99 -1.84 15.99
C ARG A 229 12.72 -3.08 16.84
N GLN A 230 11.75 -3.91 16.46
CA GLN A 230 11.46 -5.17 17.14
C GLN A 230 12.65 -6.14 17.07
N ARG A 231 13.28 -6.31 15.90
CA ARG A 231 14.47 -7.16 15.74
C ARG A 231 15.64 -6.70 16.61
N LEU A 232 15.87 -5.39 16.66
CA LEU A 232 16.91 -4.80 17.53
C LEU A 232 16.60 -5.03 19.01
N ALA A 233 15.33 -4.89 19.41
CA ALA A 233 14.90 -5.14 20.78
C ALA A 233 14.97 -6.62 21.20
N SER A 234 14.77 -7.55 20.25
CA SER A 234 14.83 -8.99 20.52
C SER A 234 16.24 -9.57 20.46
N GLY A 235 17.28 -8.77 20.20
CA GLY A 235 18.68 -9.23 20.15
C GLY A 235 18.96 -10.26 19.05
N ALA A 236 18.07 -10.39 18.05
CA ALA A 236 18.24 -11.32 16.95
C ALA A 236 19.24 -10.73 15.95
N GLU A 237 20.51 -11.11 16.07
CA GLU A 237 21.53 -10.89 15.05
C GLU A 237 21.05 -11.44 13.70
N ALA A 238 21.22 -10.66 12.63
CA ALA A 238 20.87 -11.06 11.28
C ALA A 238 21.72 -12.29 10.85
N PRO A 239 21.17 -13.22 10.06
CA PRO A 239 22.00 -14.25 9.41
C PRO A 239 23.01 -13.63 8.43
#